data_AF-A0A2G3NTK6-F1
#
_entry.id   AF-A0A2G3NTK6-F1
#
_cell.length_a   1.000
_cell.length_b   1.000
_cell.length_c   1.000
_cell.angle_alpha   90.00
_cell.angle_beta   90.00
_cell.angle_gamma   90.00
#
_symmetry.space_group_name_H-M   'P 1'
#
loop_
_entity.id
_entity.type
_entity.pdbx_description
1 polymer ?
#
loop_
_entity_poly.entity_id
_entity_poly.type
_entity_poly.pdbx_seq_one_letter_code
_entity_poly.pdbx_strand_id
1 'polypeptide(L)'
;MQLYKKHLFIVKDFADRYPNSGQLVKVLNEFKNRINSFEEDFIHNGTDIDTLISILVDIILKNPKITSIGIQLLSILLSKFNIQDSTNIYKKFETIKKIRKKLEKFGENEYLDIWLNRLIVQIIYKSKDNNLFEDYLSSNNNKLVNIANDIVTTKEISEGIFEEEWLLDDFKIDCEDFIDISEIENLPDKISYNKMTLIDYSEM
;
A
#
# COMPACT_ATOMS: atom_id res chain seq x y z
N MET A 1 25.72 14.62 5.32
CA MET A 1 25.45 13.16 5.18
C MET A 1 24.01 12.92 5.63
N GLN A 2 23.14 12.46 4.73
CA GLN A 2 21.70 12.23 4.96
C GLN A 2 21.49 11.08 5.96
N LEU A 3 21.22 11.37 7.23
CA LEU A 3 21.21 10.39 8.33
C LEU A 3 20.22 9.23 8.09
N TYR A 4 19.02 9.53 7.60
CA TYR A 4 17.98 8.53 7.34
C TYR A 4 18.29 7.65 6.14
N LYS A 5 18.76 8.23 5.03
CA LYS A 5 19.24 7.48 3.87
C LYS A 5 20.35 6.53 4.26
N LYS A 6 21.36 7.00 5.01
CA LYS A 6 22.46 6.17 5.49
C LYS A 6 21.95 5.02 6.37
N HIS A 7 21.05 5.30 7.30
CA HIS A 7 20.50 4.27 8.17
C HIS A 7 19.75 3.21 7.34
N LEU A 8 18.83 3.62 6.45
CA LEU A 8 18.08 2.67 5.62
C LEU A 8 18.98 1.89 4.67
N PHE A 9 20.09 2.47 4.18
CA PHE A 9 21.12 1.72 3.44
C PHE A 9 21.80 0.65 4.28
N ILE A 10 22.10 0.92 5.56
CA ILE A 10 22.64 -0.09 6.47
C ILE A 10 21.62 -1.22 6.66
N VAL A 11 20.33 -0.88 6.82
CA VAL A 11 19.25 -1.88 6.88
C VAL A 11 19.19 -2.70 5.60
N LYS A 12 19.33 -2.07 4.43
CA LYS A 12 19.36 -2.75 3.13
C LYS A 12 20.55 -3.71 3.02
N ASP A 13 21.77 -3.28 3.34
CA ASP A 13 22.96 -4.14 3.31
C ASP A 13 22.79 -5.33 4.26
N PHE A 14 22.23 -5.11 5.46
CA PHE A 14 21.88 -6.18 6.38
C PHE A 14 20.83 -7.14 5.80
N ALA A 15 19.77 -6.63 5.17
CA ALA A 15 18.71 -7.43 4.55
C ALA A 15 19.21 -8.25 3.36
N ASP A 16 20.12 -7.69 2.55
CA ASP A 16 20.74 -8.38 1.42
C ASP A 16 21.67 -9.53 1.91
N ARG A 17 22.35 -9.36 3.06
CA ARG A 17 23.23 -10.40 3.66
C ARG A 17 22.47 -11.47 4.46
N TYR A 18 21.41 -11.07 5.16
CA TYR A 18 20.65 -11.92 6.08
C TYR A 18 19.14 -11.85 5.77
N PRO A 19 18.70 -12.37 4.61
CA PRO A 19 17.33 -12.23 4.16
C PRO A 19 16.35 -12.92 5.11
N ASN A 20 15.15 -12.35 5.26
CA ASN A 20 14.07 -12.86 6.10
C ASN A 20 14.44 -13.11 7.57
N SER A 21 15.51 -12.47 8.07
CA SER A 21 15.95 -12.55 9.46
C SER A 21 14.95 -11.87 10.41
N GLY A 22 14.66 -12.50 11.55
CA GLY A 22 13.85 -11.88 12.60
C GLY A 22 14.47 -10.58 13.15
N GLN A 23 15.80 -10.45 13.10
CA GLN A 23 16.48 -9.21 13.48
C GLN A 23 16.20 -8.08 12.49
N LEU A 24 15.96 -8.38 11.20
CA LEU A 24 15.59 -7.38 10.21
C LEU A 24 14.25 -6.72 10.56
N VAL A 25 13.28 -7.50 11.05
CA VAL A 25 11.99 -6.98 11.54
C VAL A 25 12.22 -5.97 12.67
N LYS A 26 13.09 -6.30 13.63
CA LYS A 26 13.40 -5.40 14.76
C LYS A 26 14.05 -4.10 14.28
N VAL A 27 15.07 -4.18 13.43
CA VAL A 27 15.80 -3.01 12.91
C VAL A 27 14.87 -2.11 12.09
N LEU A 28 13.99 -2.69 11.25
CA LEU A 28 12.99 -1.92 10.51
C LEU A 28 11.95 -1.28 11.44
N ASN A 29 11.57 -1.92 12.55
CA ASN A 29 10.62 -1.34 13.51
C ASN A 29 11.24 -0.15 14.23
N GLU A 30 12.50 -0.24 14.61
CA GLU A 30 13.24 0.88 15.20
C GLU A 30 13.34 2.04 14.22
N PHE A 31 13.66 1.77 12.94
CA PHE A 31 13.67 2.79 11.89
C PHE A 31 12.28 3.40 11.69
N LYS A 32 11.23 2.59 11.63
CA LYS A 32 9.83 3.03 11.48
C LYS A 32 9.39 3.94 12.61
N ASN A 33 9.61 3.54 13.85
CA ASN A 33 9.24 4.31 15.03
C ASN A 33 9.96 5.66 15.04
N ARG A 34 11.25 5.65 14.69
CA ARG A 34 12.03 6.88 14.52
C ARG A 34 11.42 7.79 13.46
N ILE A 35 11.14 7.29 12.25
CA ILE A 35 10.56 8.09 11.17
C ILE A 35 9.18 8.66 11.53
N ASN A 36 8.34 7.89 12.21
CA ASN A 36 7.00 8.32 12.57
C ASN A 36 6.99 9.44 13.62
N SER A 37 7.99 9.49 14.52
CA SER A 37 8.09 10.52 15.57
C SER A 37 8.61 11.87 15.09
N PHE A 38 9.12 11.98 13.86
CA PHE A 38 9.59 13.25 13.31
C PHE A 38 8.50 13.93 12.48
N GLU A 39 8.15 15.16 12.86
CA GLU A 39 7.31 16.08 12.09
C GLU A 39 8.12 16.93 11.10
N GLU A 40 9.43 17.11 11.34
CA GLU A 40 10.29 17.97 10.52
C GLU A 40 10.52 17.46 9.09
N ASP A 41 10.58 18.41 8.15
CA ASP A 41 10.75 18.17 6.72
C ASP A 41 12.03 17.40 6.41
N PHE A 42 11.89 16.25 5.76
CA PHE A 42 12.99 15.47 5.15
C PHE A 42 13.89 16.33 4.25
N ILE A 43 13.33 17.42 3.73
CA ILE A 43 13.95 18.45 2.89
C ILE A 43 15.15 19.09 3.61
N HIS A 44 15.01 19.47 4.89
CA HIS A 44 16.10 20.09 5.66
C HIS A 44 17.22 19.09 6.02
N ASN A 45 16.89 17.80 6.10
CA ASN A 45 17.85 16.72 6.29
C ASN A 45 18.52 16.27 4.97
N GLY A 46 18.23 16.99 3.88
CA GLY A 46 18.73 16.74 2.54
C GLY A 46 18.30 15.40 1.95
N THR A 47 17.39 14.66 2.58
CA THR A 47 17.02 13.30 2.19
C THR A 47 15.77 13.33 1.33
N ASP A 48 15.88 12.81 0.11
CA ASP A 48 14.75 12.68 -0.78
C ASP A 48 13.88 11.46 -0.39
N ILE A 49 12.57 11.68 -0.23
CA ILE A 49 11.58 10.67 0.15
C ILE A 49 11.51 9.58 -0.92
N ASP A 50 11.61 9.93 -2.21
CA ASP A 50 11.55 8.97 -3.31
C ASP A 50 12.73 7.98 -3.23
N THR A 51 13.91 8.46 -2.82
CA THR A 51 15.06 7.61 -2.54
C THR A 51 14.80 6.64 -1.38
N LEU A 52 14.20 7.10 -0.28
CA LEU A 52 13.88 6.22 0.86
C LEU A 52 12.86 5.14 0.46
N ILE A 53 11.81 5.53 -0.26
CA ILE A 53 10.78 4.62 -0.77
C ILE A 53 11.43 3.58 -1.70
N SER A 54 12.31 4.00 -2.61
CA SER A 54 12.97 3.10 -3.55
C SER A 54 13.80 2.02 -2.83
N ILE A 55 14.58 2.41 -1.82
CA ILE A 55 15.37 1.49 -0.99
C ILE A 55 14.45 0.56 -0.19
N LEU A 56 13.39 1.09 0.41
CA LEU A 56 12.43 0.29 1.20
C LEU A 56 11.74 -0.77 0.34
N VAL A 57 11.29 -0.40 -0.85
CA VAL A 57 10.61 -1.31 -1.78
C VAL A 57 11.55 -2.44 -2.20
N ASP A 58 12.84 -2.15 -2.44
CA ASP A 58 13.83 -3.22 -2.68
C ASP A 58 13.97 -4.19 -1.50
N ILE A 59 13.95 -3.68 -0.27
CA ILE A 59 14.01 -4.51 0.92
C ILE A 59 12.76 -5.40 1.01
N ILE A 60 11.55 -4.84 0.82
CA ILE A 60 10.28 -5.58 0.89
C ILE A 60 10.24 -6.71 -0.15
N LEU A 61 10.55 -6.39 -1.41
CA LEU A 61 10.50 -7.33 -2.52
C LEU A 61 11.38 -8.57 -2.31
N LYS A 62 12.55 -8.38 -1.69
CA LYS A 62 13.51 -9.47 -1.43
C LYS A 62 13.23 -10.21 -0.13
N ASN A 63 12.34 -9.71 0.72
CA ASN A 63 12.13 -10.22 2.07
C ASN A 63 10.64 -10.30 2.43
N PRO A 64 9.88 -11.26 1.88
CA PRO A 64 8.43 -11.36 2.12
C PRO A 64 8.02 -11.39 3.61
N LYS A 65 8.88 -11.91 4.51
CA LYS A 65 8.58 -11.93 5.95
C LYS A 65 8.46 -10.54 6.58
N ILE A 66 8.99 -9.50 5.94
CA ILE A 66 8.91 -8.12 6.44
C ILE A 66 7.80 -7.31 5.76
N THR A 67 6.96 -7.92 4.91
CA THR A 67 5.99 -7.16 4.13
C THR A 67 5.06 -6.31 4.99
N SER A 68 4.52 -6.87 6.09
CA SER A 68 3.65 -6.12 7.01
C SER A 68 4.33 -4.84 7.52
N ILE A 69 5.50 -4.97 8.13
CA ILE A 69 6.23 -3.82 8.67
C ILE A 69 6.72 -2.86 7.58
N GLY A 70 7.12 -3.40 6.43
CA GLY A 70 7.56 -2.63 5.28
C GLY A 70 6.43 -1.77 4.71
N ILE A 71 5.22 -2.31 4.59
CA ILE A 71 4.04 -1.56 4.13
C ILE A 71 3.64 -0.49 5.15
N GLN A 72 3.73 -0.75 6.47
CA GLN A 72 3.50 0.30 7.46
C GLN A 72 4.49 1.46 7.28
N LEU A 73 5.78 1.15 7.15
CA LEU A 73 6.80 2.16 6.91
C LEU A 73 6.57 2.89 5.57
N LEU A 74 6.18 2.17 4.52
CA LEU A 74 5.83 2.76 3.23
C LEU A 74 4.65 3.73 3.38
N SER A 75 3.60 3.36 4.11
CA SER A 75 2.45 4.23 4.39
C SER A 75 2.86 5.51 5.12
N ILE A 76 3.80 5.41 6.08
CA ILE A 76 4.33 6.56 6.81
C ILE A 76 5.16 7.46 5.90
N LEU A 77 5.97 6.90 4.99
CA LEU A 77 6.74 7.69 4.02
C LEU A 77 5.82 8.39 3.02
N LEU A 78 4.81 7.68 2.49
CA LEU A 78 3.84 8.23 1.56
C LEU A 78 2.93 9.28 2.22
N SER A 79 2.63 9.17 3.52
CA SER A 79 1.87 10.19 4.25
C SER A 79 2.62 11.51 4.42
N LYS A 80 3.91 11.56 4.04
CA LYS A 80 4.70 12.81 4.05
C LYS A 80 4.50 13.63 2.78
N PHE A 81 3.88 13.07 1.74
CA PHE A 81 3.30 13.88 0.67
C PHE A 81 2.08 14.62 1.24
N ASN A 82 2.13 15.95 1.30
CA ASN A 82 1.01 16.73 1.84
C ASN A 82 -0.21 16.64 0.90
N ILE A 83 -1.24 15.91 1.32
CA ILE A 83 -2.43 15.58 0.50
C ILE A 83 -3.35 16.79 0.29
N GLN A 84 -3.18 17.89 1.04
CA GLN A 84 -3.92 19.13 0.81
C GLN A 84 -3.48 19.87 -0.46
N ASP A 85 -2.33 19.50 -1.04
CA ASP A 85 -1.82 20.03 -2.30
C ASP A 85 -2.05 19.00 -3.41
N SER A 86 -2.85 19.38 -4.41
CA SER A 86 -3.20 18.53 -5.57
C SER A 86 -1.95 18.03 -6.31
N THR A 87 -0.87 18.81 -6.32
CA THR A 87 0.42 18.43 -6.90
C THR A 87 1.02 17.21 -6.19
N ASN A 88 0.85 17.13 -4.87
CA ASN A 88 1.40 16.06 -4.05
C ASN A 88 0.52 14.81 -4.07
N ILE A 89 -0.80 14.94 -4.30
CA ILE A 89 -1.67 13.80 -4.60
C ILE A 89 -1.16 13.08 -5.85
N TYR A 90 -0.89 13.82 -6.92
CA TYR A 90 -0.35 13.26 -8.17
C TYR A 90 1.02 12.60 -7.95
N LYS A 91 1.91 13.22 -7.16
CA LYS A 91 3.20 12.59 -6.80
C LYS A 91 3.03 11.28 -6.03
N LYS A 92 2.14 11.23 -5.04
CA LYS A 92 1.84 10.00 -4.28
C LYS A 92 1.33 8.90 -5.21
N PHE A 93 0.43 9.23 -6.13
CA PHE A 93 -0.06 8.31 -7.16
C PHE A 93 1.06 7.80 -8.07
N GLU A 94 1.85 8.69 -8.67
CA GLU A 94 2.95 8.31 -9.55
C GLU A 94 4.00 7.45 -8.85
N THR A 95 4.27 7.72 -7.56
CA THR A 95 5.16 6.88 -6.76
C THR A 95 4.57 5.49 -6.56
N ILE A 96 3.28 5.35 -6.18
CA ILE A 96 2.62 4.04 -6.05
C ILE A 96 2.61 3.28 -7.39
N LYS A 97 2.33 3.96 -8.50
CA LYS A 97 2.39 3.41 -9.86
C LYS A 97 3.77 2.86 -10.19
N LYS A 98 4.85 3.57 -9.83
CA LYS A 98 6.23 3.09 -10.01
C LYS A 98 6.56 1.88 -9.14
N ILE A 99 6.10 1.85 -7.89
CA ILE A 99 6.29 0.71 -6.99
C ILE A 99 5.65 -0.54 -7.59
N ARG A 100 4.44 -0.38 -8.12
CA ARG A 100 3.70 -1.48 -8.76
C ARG A 100 4.38 -2.02 -10.01
N LYS A 101 4.79 -1.15 -10.94
CA LYS A 101 5.59 -1.56 -12.10
C LYS A 101 6.88 -2.27 -11.72
N LYS A 102 7.42 -1.99 -10.53
CA LYS A 102 8.58 -2.70 -9.98
C LYS A 102 8.19 -4.08 -9.45
N LEU A 103 7.03 -4.23 -8.80
CA LEU A 103 6.49 -5.51 -8.34
C LEU A 103 6.25 -6.49 -9.49
N GLU A 104 5.64 -6.03 -10.59
CA GLU A 104 5.40 -6.84 -11.79
C GLU A 104 6.66 -7.56 -12.30
N LYS A 105 7.84 -6.95 -12.13
CA LYS A 105 9.13 -7.54 -12.54
C LYS A 105 9.63 -8.64 -11.60
N PHE A 106 9.19 -8.66 -10.35
CA PHE A 106 9.56 -9.66 -9.35
C PHE A 106 8.56 -10.83 -9.29
N GLY A 107 7.35 -10.65 -9.82
CA GLY A 107 6.27 -11.64 -9.84
C GLY A 107 5.00 -11.11 -9.17
N GLU A 108 3.90 -11.84 -9.35
CA GLU A 108 2.61 -11.47 -8.75
C GLU A 108 2.64 -11.66 -7.22
N ASN A 109 2.11 -10.68 -6.49
CA ASN A 109 2.00 -10.74 -5.04
C ASN A 109 0.68 -10.08 -4.61
N GLU A 110 -0.37 -10.90 -4.60
CA GLU A 110 -1.73 -10.49 -4.28
C GLU A 110 -1.84 -9.73 -2.95
N TYR A 111 -1.09 -10.17 -1.94
CA TYR A 111 -1.06 -9.51 -0.64
C TYR A 111 -0.51 -8.08 -0.75
N LEU A 112 0.58 -7.89 -1.50
CA LEU A 112 1.12 -6.55 -1.76
C LEU A 112 0.20 -5.71 -2.61
N ASP A 113 -0.49 -6.30 -3.60
CA ASP A 113 -1.45 -5.59 -4.45
C ASP A 113 -2.61 -5.02 -3.62
N ILE A 114 -3.16 -5.81 -2.69
CA ILE A 114 -4.21 -5.36 -1.76
C ILE A 114 -3.71 -4.17 -0.91
N TRP A 115 -2.51 -4.27 -0.35
CA TRP A 115 -1.97 -3.19 0.49
C TRP A 115 -1.59 -1.94 -0.29
N LEU A 116 -1.11 -2.07 -1.53
CA LEU A 116 -0.88 -0.93 -2.41
C LEU A 116 -2.20 -0.29 -2.81
N ASN A 117 -3.23 -1.09 -3.12
CA ASN A 117 -4.55 -0.54 -3.41
C ASN A 117 -5.10 0.23 -2.21
N ARG A 118 -4.95 -0.31 -1.00
CA ARG A 118 -5.33 0.38 0.24
C ARG A 118 -4.68 1.76 0.39
N LEU A 119 -3.48 1.98 -0.17
CA LEU A 119 -2.78 3.27 -0.10
C LEU A 119 -3.26 4.30 -1.13
N ILE A 120 -3.99 3.87 -2.18
CA ILE A 120 -4.44 4.73 -3.28
C ILE A 120 -5.97 4.80 -3.43
N VAL A 121 -6.73 3.81 -2.95
CA VAL A 121 -8.18 3.70 -3.18
C VAL A 121 -8.97 4.94 -2.75
N GLN A 122 -8.58 5.56 -1.63
CA GLN A 122 -9.20 6.80 -1.16
C GLN A 122 -8.92 7.98 -2.10
N ILE A 123 -7.75 8.01 -2.75
CA ILE A 123 -7.39 9.04 -3.74
C ILE A 123 -8.20 8.84 -5.02
N ILE A 124 -8.35 7.59 -5.47
CA ILE A 124 -9.20 7.24 -6.62
C ILE A 124 -10.62 7.73 -6.36
N TYR A 125 -11.21 7.34 -5.22
CA TYR A 125 -12.56 7.75 -4.82
C TYR A 125 -12.76 9.27 -4.77
N LYS A 126 -11.82 10.00 -4.15
CA LYS A 126 -11.92 11.46 -3.99
C LYS A 126 -11.72 12.25 -5.28
N SER A 127 -10.91 11.72 -6.21
CA SER A 127 -10.59 12.41 -7.46
C SER A 127 -11.79 12.52 -8.41
N LYS A 128 -12.65 11.49 -8.43
CA LYS A 128 -13.76 11.32 -9.39
C LYS A 128 -13.34 11.38 -10.87
N ASP A 129 -12.05 11.31 -11.17
CA ASP A 129 -11.50 11.33 -12.52
C ASP A 129 -10.90 9.97 -12.85
N ASN A 130 -11.75 9.07 -13.36
CA ASN A 130 -11.35 7.69 -13.65
C ASN A 130 -10.25 7.62 -14.72
N ASN A 131 -10.17 8.60 -15.63
CA ASN A 131 -9.18 8.62 -16.71
C ASN A 131 -7.75 8.78 -16.16
N LEU A 132 -7.59 9.51 -15.05
CA LEU A 132 -6.29 9.69 -14.41
C LEU A 132 -5.71 8.37 -13.89
N PHE A 133 -6.57 7.42 -13.51
CA PHE A 133 -6.19 6.17 -12.88
C PHE A 133 -6.36 4.96 -13.81
N GLU A 134 -6.79 5.15 -15.06
CA GLU A 134 -7.08 4.06 -16.01
C GLU A 134 -5.91 3.08 -16.18
N ASP A 135 -4.69 3.60 -16.34
CA ASP A 135 -3.46 2.78 -16.40
C ASP A 135 -3.26 1.91 -15.15
N TYR A 136 -3.64 2.42 -13.98
CA TYR A 136 -3.51 1.70 -12.71
C TYR A 136 -4.65 0.68 -12.56
N LEU A 137 -5.89 1.06 -12.89
CA LEU A 137 -7.05 0.20 -12.81
C LEU A 137 -6.91 -1.02 -13.74
N SER A 138 -6.45 -0.80 -14.97
CA SER A 138 -6.30 -1.85 -16.00
C SER A 138 -5.11 -2.79 -15.80
N SER A 139 -4.07 -2.37 -15.07
CA SER A 139 -2.86 -3.18 -14.85
C SER A 139 -2.99 -4.19 -13.71
N ASN A 140 -4.22 -4.46 -13.22
CA ASN A 140 -4.42 -5.28 -12.05
C ASN A 140 -4.97 -6.67 -12.29
N ASN A 141 -4.22 -7.64 -11.79
CA ASN A 141 -4.56 -9.05 -11.85
C ASN A 141 -5.24 -9.52 -10.56
N ASN A 142 -5.21 -8.74 -9.47
CA ASN A 142 -5.85 -9.13 -8.22
C ASN A 142 -7.36 -8.85 -8.24
N LYS A 143 -8.14 -9.93 -8.20
CA LYS A 143 -9.61 -9.90 -8.25
C LYS A 143 -10.26 -9.06 -7.15
N LEU A 144 -9.81 -9.17 -5.90
CA LEU A 144 -10.37 -8.39 -4.78
C LEU A 144 -10.12 -6.89 -4.96
N VAL A 145 -8.95 -6.53 -5.49
CA VAL A 145 -8.66 -5.13 -5.79
C VAL A 145 -9.53 -4.61 -6.94
N ASN A 146 -9.75 -5.42 -7.98
CA ASN A 146 -10.61 -5.03 -9.10
C ASN A 146 -12.03 -4.74 -8.62
N ILE A 147 -12.59 -5.64 -7.81
CA ILE A 147 -13.92 -5.46 -7.20
C ILE A 147 -13.96 -4.18 -6.35
N ALA A 148 -12.97 -3.94 -5.50
CA ALA A 148 -12.90 -2.72 -4.69
C ALA A 148 -12.85 -1.45 -5.54
N ASN A 149 -12.13 -1.48 -6.66
CA ASN A 149 -11.98 -0.34 -7.54
C ASN A 149 -13.21 -0.12 -8.44
N ASP A 150 -13.85 -1.18 -8.89
CA ASP A 150 -15.13 -1.15 -9.61
C ASP A 150 -16.20 -0.45 -8.77
N ILE A 151 -16.40 -0.89 -7.53
CA ILE A 151 -17.39 -0.26 -6.62
C ILE A 151 -17.07 1.22 -6.37
N VAL A 152 -15.79 1.56 -6.23
CA VAL A 152 -15.34 2.95 -6.02
C VAL A 152 -15.55 3.84 -7.25
N THR A 153 -15.46 3.29 -8.47
CA THR A 153 -15.44 4.07 -9.72
C THR A 153 -16.75 4.06 -10.47
N THR A 154 -17.39 2.90 -10.63
CA THR A 154 -18.63 2.68 -11.39
C THR A 154 -19.84 2.36 -10.50
N LYS A 155 -19.60 1.88 -9.27
CA LYS A 155 -20.63 1.26 -8.41
C LYS A 155 -21.25 -0.01 -9.00
N GLU A 156 -20.59 -0.60 -9.98
CA GLU A 156 -21.03 -1.84 -10.62
C GLU A 156 -19.84 -2.77 -10.72
N ILE A 157 -20.03 -4.05 -10.41
CA ILE A 157 -18.96 -5.04 -10.36
C ILE A 157 -18.85 -5.70 -11.74
N SER A 158 -17.64 -5.73 -12.29
CA SER A 158 -17.39 -6.39 -13.57
C SER A 158 -17.32 -7.92 -13.46
N GLU A 159 -16.84 -8.43 -12.31
CA GLU A 159 -16.65 -9.86 -12.04
C GLU A 159 -16.96 -10.19 -10.57
N GLY A 160 -17.86 -11.15 -10.30
CA GLY A 160 -18.18 -11.59 -8.93
C GLY A 160 -17.01 -12.29 -8.25
N ILE A 161 -16.93 -12.29 -6.91
CA ILE A 161 -15.80 -12.87 -6.14
C ILE A 161 -15.58 -14.35 -6.50
N PHE A 162 -16.67 -15.09 -6.66
CA PHE A 162 -16.68 -16.51 -7.02
C PHE A 162 -17.35 -16.72 -8.38
N GLU A 163 -17.27 -17.94 -8.89
CA GLU A 163 -18.10 -18.36 -10.02
C GLU A 163 -19.54 -18.52 -9.54
N GLU A 164 -20.39 -17.55 -9.90
CA GLU A 164 -21.78 -17.46 -9.45
C GLU A 164 -22.78 -17.74 -10.58
N GLU A 165 -22.32 -18.12 -11.79
CA GLU A 165 -23.18 -18.41 -12.95
C GLU A 165 -24.22 -19.50 -12.68
N TRP A 166 -23.91 -20.42 -11.75
CA TRP A 166 -24.79 -21.53 -11.36
C TRP A 166 -25.71 -21.21 -10.18
N LEU A 167 -25.56 -20.04 -9.54
CA LEU A 167 -26.38 -19.62 -8.40
C LEU A 167 -27.66 -18.92 -8.87
N LEU A 168 -28.75 -19.15 -8.15
CA LEU A 168 -29.96 -18.33 -8.29
C LEU A 168 -29.68 -16.92 -7.77
N ASP A 169 -30.33 -15.91 -8.36
CA ASP A 169 -30.06 -14.50 -8.08
C ASP A 169 -30.17 -14.15 -6.59
N ASP A 170 -31.12 -14.75 -5.85
CA ASP A 170 -31.31 -14.54 -4.41
C ASP A 170 -30.14 -15.04 -3.53
N PHE A 171 -29.22 -15.83 -4.08
CA PHE A 171 -28.03 -16.36 -3.38
C PHE A 171 -26.72 -15.77 -3.87
N LYS A 172 -26.76 -14.87 -4.86
CA LYS A 172 -25.57 -14.16 -5.33
C LYS A 172 -25.11 -13.17 -4.26
N ILE A 173 -23.80 -12.94 -4.22
CA ILE A 173 -23.22 -12.06 -3.21
C ILE A 173 -23.41 -10.62 -3.65
N ASP A 174 -24.17 -9.84 -2.88
CA ASP A 174 -24.22 -8.39 -3.04
C ASP A 174 -22.92 -7.78 -2.51
N CYS A 175 -21.95 -7.49 -3.39
CA CYS A 175 -20.69 -6.94 -2.92
C CYS A 175 -20.80 -5.47 -2.47
N GLU A 176 -21.91 -4.78 -2.74
CA GLU A 176 -22.18 -3.46 -2.13
C GLU A 176 -22.27 -3.57 -0.60
N ASP A 177 -22.73 -4.71 -0.07
CA ASP A 177 -22.78 -4.98 1.37
C ASP A 177 -21.38 -5.22 1.98
N PHE A 178 -20.39 -5.62 1.17
CA PHE A 178 -19.05 -5.96 1.67
C PHE A 178 -18.06 -4.79 1.58
N ILE A 179 -18.31 -3.81 0.73
CA ILE A 179 -17.42 -2.67 0.51
C ILE A 179 -18.09 -1.39 0.99
N ASP A 180 -17.76 -1.00 2.23
CA ASP A 180 -18.24 0.25 2.80
C ASP A 180 -17.48 1.46 2.21
N ILE A 181 -18.13 2.17 1.30
CA ILE A 181 -17.64 3.41 0.71
C ILE A 181 -17.35 4.47 1.80
N SER A 182 -18.14 4.48 2.88
CA SER A 182 -17.93 5.38 4.03
C SER A 182 -16.64 5.04 4.76
N GLU A 183 -16.30 3.75 4.90
CA GLU A 183 -15.00 3.35 5.44
C GLU A 183 -13.88 3.83 4.52
N ILE A 184 -14.01 3.62 3.19
CA ILE A 184 -13.03 4.05 2.17
C ILE A 184 -12.76 5.56 2.25
N GLU A 185 -13.81 6.36 2.34
CA GLU A 185 -13.71 7.82 2.42
C GLU A 185 -12.93 8.27 3.67
N ASN A 186 -13.11 7.57 4.79
CA ASN A 186 -12.52 7.87 6.10
C ASN A 186 -11.22 7.11 6.39
N LEU A 187 -10.67 6.39 5.41
CA LEU A 187 -9.44 5.63 5.60
C LEU A 187 -8.27 6.53 6.05
N PRO A 188 -7.53 6.14 7.11
CA PRO A 188 -6.32 6.87 7.48
C PRO A 188 -5.21 6.65 6.43
N ASP A 189 -4.37 7.67 6.25
CA ASP A 189 -3.20 7.61 5.36
C ASP A 189 -2.12 6.64 5.82
N LYS A 190 -1.93 6.56 7.14
CA LYS A 190 -0.97 5.65 7.77
C LYS A 190 -1.68 4.35 8.12
N ILE A 191 -1.05 3.23 7.79
CA ILE A 191 -1.56 1.91 8.17
C ILE A 191 -1.04 1.58 9.57
N SER A 192 -1.95 1.32 10.51
CA SER A 192 -1.61 0.92 11.87
C SER A 192 -1.20 -0.56 11.94
N TYR A 193 -0.45 -0.92 12.99
CA TYR A 193 -0.08 -2.31 13.24
C TYR A 193 -1.31 -3.21 13.40
N ASN A 194 -2.29 -2.76 14.18
CA ASN A 194 -3.51 -3.53 14.49
C ASN A 194 -4.32 -3.88 13.23
N LYS A 195 -4.37 -3.00 12.22
CA LYS A 195 -5.08 -3.26 10.96
C LYS A 195 -4.44 -4.38 10.14
N MET A 196 -3.13 -4.65 10.34
CA MET A 196 -2.42 -5.72 9.64
C MET A 196 -2.39 -7.04 10.40
N THR A 197 -2.60 -7.00 11.71
CA THR A 197 -2.59 -8.18 12.58
C THR A 197 -3.99 -8.68 12.86
N LEU A 198 -4.88 -8.69 11.86
CA LEU A 198 -6.19 -9.36 11.96
C LEU A 198 -5.96 -10.85 12.24
N ILE A 199 -5.77 -11.16 13.52
CA ILE A 199 -5.79 -12.47 14.14
C ILE A 199 -6.74 -12.27 15.30
N ASP A 200 -8.03 -12.29 15.00
CA ASP A 200 -9.04 -12.64 15.99
C ASP A 200 -10.08 -13.50 15.27
N TYR A 201 -9.67 -14.74 15.01
CA TYR A 201 -10.59 -15.89 14.97
C TYR A 201 -11.09 -16.23 16.40
N SER A 202 -10.94 -15.33 17.36
CA SER A 202 -11.30 -15.51 18.78
C SER A 202 -12.76 -15.17 19.08
N GLU A 203 -13.53 -14.69 18.09
CA GLU A 203 -14.97 -14.41 18.18
C GLU A 203 -15.81 -15.23 17.17
N MET A 204 -15.47 -16.51 16.95
CA MET A 204 -16.41 -17.51 16.39
C MET A 204 -16.72 -18.59 17.41
#